data_AF-A0A2P8WB71-F1
#
_entry.id   AF-A0A2P8WB71-F1
#
_cell.length_a   1.000
_cell.length_b   1.000
_cell.length_c   1.000
_cell.angle_alpha   90.00
_cell.angle_beta   90.00
_cell.angle_gamma   90.00
#
_symmetry.space_group_name_H-M   'P 1'
#
loop_
_entity.id
_entity.type
_entity.pdbx_description
1 polymer ?
#
loop_
_entity_poly.entity_id
_entity_poly.type
_entity_poly.pdbx_seq_one_letter_code
_entity_poly.pdbx_strand_id
1 'polypeptide(L)'
;ARQLAESGQLQQAITVASQIRSGRVLYGDAQQEISRWRGRLEGQRQLQRAYEVAQTGTVSALIDAIRLAQQVPSNSPQRSEAVAAADGWSWDILTVAEAEAPFNSERAIEIATQVPERTAAYAAARLKVDEWRSQQPVIRPMENAL
;
A
#
# COMPACT_ATOMS: atom_id res chain seq x y z
N ALA A 1 26.03 18.95 -6.08
CA ALA A 1 25.10 17.95 -5.51
C ALA A 1 23.64 18.40 -5.62
N ARG A 2 23.23 19.50 -4.97
CA ARG A 2 21.82 19.98 -5.00
C ARG A 2 21.22 20.15 -6.41
N GLN A 3 21.93 20.80 -7.33
CA GLN A 3 21.50 20.95 -8.73
C GLN A 3 21.27 19.60 -9.46
N LEU A 4 22.05 18.56 -9.12
CA LEU A 4 21.84 17.21 -9.66
C LEU A 4 20.53 16.62 -9.12
N ALA A 5 20.25 16.81 -7.83
CA ALA A 5 19.01 16.33 -7.23
C ALA A 5 17.77 17.05 -7.77
N GLU A 6 17.87 18.35 -8.01
CA GLU A 6 16.80 19.17 -8.61
C GLU A 6 16.49 18.73 -10.06
N SER A 7 17.51 18.35 -10.83
CA SER A 7 17.35 17.77 -12.17
C SER A 7 16.96 16.28 -12.18
N GLY A 8 16.63 15.71 -11.01
CA GLY A 8 16.19 14.31 -10.88
C GLY A 8 17.32 13.28 -10.82
N GLN A 9 18.58 13.69 -10.92
CA GLN A 9 19.78 12.84 -10.85
C GLN A 9 20.17 12.52 -9.40
N LEU A 10 19.20 12.04 -8.62
CA LEU A 10 19.32 11.83 -7.17
C LEU A 10 20.47 10.89 -6.80
N GLN A 11 20.70 9.83 -7.59
CA GLN A 11 21.79 8.90 -7.33
C GLN A 11 23.16 9.60 -7.46
N GLN A 12 23.34 10.42 -8.48
CA GLN A 12 24.57 11.18 -8.67
C GLN A 12 24.74 12.27 -7.60
N ALA A 13 23.63 12.92 -7.21
CA ALA A 13 23.63 13.88 -6.12
C ALA A 13 24.11 13.27 -4.80
N ILE A 14 23.62 12.06 -4.46
CA ILE A 14 24.07 11.28 -3.30
C ILE A 14 25.56 10.99 -3.40
N THR A 15 26.04 10.50 -4.54
CA THR A 15 27.46 10.20 -4.74
C THR A 15 28.32 11.43 -4.47
N VAL A 16 27.98 12.58 -5.06
CA VAL A 16 28.75 13.83 -4.88
C VAL A 16 28.69 14.32 -3.43
N ALA A 17 27.51 14.34 -2.81
CA ALA A 17 27.38 14.79 -1.42
C ALA A 17 28.10 13.87 -0.42
N SER A 18 28.16 12.57 -0.70
CA SER A 18 28.81 11.59 0.18
C SER A 18 30.33 11.77 0.29
N GLN A 19 30.94 12.51 -0.64
CA GLN A 19 32.36 12.85 -0.61
C GLN A 19 32.71 13.89 0.47
N ILE A 20 31.71 14.60 1.01
CA ILE A 20 31.93 15.55 2.11
C ILE A 20 32.27 14.75 3.37
N ARG A 21 33.52 14.88 3.84
CA ARG A 21 34.04 14.15 5.00
C ARG A 21 33.53 14.72 6.33
N SER A 22 33.48 13.87 7.35
CA SER A 22 33.24 14.28 8.74
C SER A 22 34.26 15.32 9.19
N GLY A 23 33.81 16.32 9.96
CA GLY A 23 34.64 17.45 10.43
C GLY A 23 34.61 18.68 9.52
N ARG A 24 33.94 18.62 8.37
CA ARG A 24 33.64 19.80 7.53
C ARG A 24 32.34 20.45 7.99
N VAL A 25 32.30 21.79 7.93
CA VAL A 25 31.12 22.58 8.31
C VAL A 25 29.84 22.11 7.60
N LEU A 26 29.94 21.70 6.33
CA LEU A 26 28.80 21.26 5.53
C LEU A 26 28.41 19.78 5.70
N TYR A 27 29.11 19.02 6.55
CA TYR A 27 28.88 17.57 6.66
C TYR A 27 27.46 17.24 7.12
N GLY A 28 26.96 17.95 8.15
CA GLY A 28 25.62 17.73 8.69
C GLY A 28 24.53 17.94 7.63
N ASP A 29 24.60 19.05 6.91
CA ASP A 29 23.66 19.38 5.83
C ASP A 29 23.70 18.34 4.71
N ALA A 30 24.91 17.90 4.32
CA ALA A 30 25.08 16.88 3.30
C ALA A 30 24.44 15.54 3.69
N GLN A 31 24.59 15.10 4.93
CA GLN A 31 23.97 13.85 5.40
C GLN A 31 22.44 13.93 5.43
N GLN A 32 21.89 15.07 5.84
CA GLN A 32 20.43 15.26 5.81
C GLN A 32 19.88 15.24 4.39
N GLU A 33 20.57 15.88 3.44
CA GLU A 33 20.20 15.84 2.02
C GLU A 33 20.27 14.44 1.43
N ILE A 34 21.34 13.70 1.71
CA ILE A 34 21.48 12.31 1.29
C ILE A 34 20.32 11.46 1.81
N SER A 35 19.94 11.62 3.09
CA SER A 35 18.80 10.91 3.68
C SER A 35 17.50 11.22 2.95
N ARG A 36 17.24 12.50 2.65
CA ARG A 36 16.07 12.94 1.87
C ARG A 36 16.05 12.34 0.46
N TRP A 37 17.17 12.38 -0.26
CA TRP A 37 17.24 11.83 -1.63
C TRP A 37 17.09 10.31 -1.66
N ARG A 38 17.63 9.59 -0.67
CA ARG A 38 17.42 8.15 -0.52
C ARG A 38 15.95 7.83 -0.29
N GLY A 39 15.26 8.58 0.57
CA GLY A 39 13.81 8.41 0.80
C GLY A 39 12.97 8.65 -0.45
N ARG A 40 13.36 9.64 -1.28
CA ARG A 40 12.72 9.88 -2.59
C ARG A 40 12.95 8.73 -3.57
N LEU A 41 14.20 8.27 -3.74
CA LEU A 41 14.51 7.14 -4.63
C LEU A 41 13.77 5.85 -4.22
N GLU A 42 13.76 5.56 -2.92
CA GLU A 42 13.07 4.37 -2.40
C GLU A 42 11.56 4.48 -2.59
N GLY A 43 10.96 5.64 -2.28
CA GLY A 43 9.54 5.86 -2.49
C GLY A 43 9.12 5.77 -3.96
N GLN A 44 9.92 6.31 -4.88
CA GLN A 44 9.70 6.17 -6.32
C GLN A 44 9.71 4.70 -6.75
N ARG A 45 10.70 3.92 -6.29
CA ARG A 45 10.81 2.50 -6.64
C ARG A 45 9.65 1.67 -6.07
N GLN A 46 9.32 1.87 -4.80
CA GLN A 46 8.22 1.18 -4.12
C GLN A 46 6.89 1.45 -4.81
N LEU A 47 6.59 2.71 -5.08
CA LEU A 47 5.34 3.11 -5.73
C LEU A 47 5.24 2.58 -7.16
N GLN A 48 6.33 2.66 -7.94
CA GLN A 48 6.37 2.11 -9.29
C GLN A 48 6.07 0.61 -9.29
N ARG A 49 6.71 -0.15 -8.38
CA ARG A 49 6.47 -1.59 -8.25
C ARG A 49 5.04 -1.90 -7.80
N ALA A 50 4.47 -1.07 -6.92
CA ALA A 50 3.07 -1.22 -6.51
C ALA A 50 2.13 -1.12 -7.71
N TYR A 51 2.31 -0.13 -8.58
CA TYR A 51 1.53 0.00 -9.81
C TYR A 51 1.73 -1.17 -10.78
N GLU A 52 2.96 -1.63 -10.99
CA GLU A 52 3.25 -2.78 -11.85
C GLU A 52 2.53 -4.06 -11.37
N VAL A 53 2.52 -4.31 -10.06
CA VAL A 53 1.80 -5.44 -9.48
C VAL A 53 0.29 -5.27 -9.67
N ALA A 54 -0.24 -4.08 -9.39
CA ALA A 54 -1.67 -3.78 -9.51
C ALA A 54 -2.23 -3.96 -10.92
N GLN A 55 -1.42 -3.78 -11.97
CA GLN A 55 -1.85 -3.97 -13.37
C GLN A 55 -2.40 -5.37 -13.66
N THR A 56 -2.06 -6.37 -12.84
CA THR A 56 -2.61 -7.73 -12.96
C THR A 56 -4.12 -7.77 -12.65
N GLY A 57 -4.63 -6.84 -11.83
CA GLY A 57 -6.06 -6.68 -11.54
C GLY A 57 -6.71 -7.77 -10.67
N THR A 58 -5.96 -8.78 -10.23
CA THR A 58 -6.48 -9.81 -9.32
C THR A 58 -6.49 -9.30 -7.87
N VAL A 59 -7.41 -9.81 -7.04
CA VAL A 59 -7.48 -9.47 -5.61
C VAL A 59 -6.12 -9.62 -4.91
N SER A 60 -5.42 -10.74 -5.17
CA SER A 60 -4.08 -10.97 -4.60
C SER A 60 -3.07 -9.91 -5.04
N ALA A 61 -3.08 -9.53 -6.32
CA ALA A 61 -2.17 -8.52 -6.83
C ALA A 61 -2.49 -7.13 -6.25
N LEU A 62 -3.77 -6.79 -6.08
CA LEU A 62 -4.17 -5.53 -5.44
C LEU A 62 -3.73 -5.48 -3.97
N ILE A 63 -3.85 -6.58 -3.22
CA ILE A 63 -3.35 -6.68 -1.84
C ILE A 63 -1.82 -6.48 -1.80
N ASP A 64 -1.09 -7.12 -2.70
CA ASP A 64 0.37 -6.97 -2.80
C ASP A 64 0.79 -5.55 -3.19
N ALA A 65 0.06 -4.92 -4.10
CA ALA A 65 0.26 -3.54 -4.49
C ALA A 65 0.03 -2.57 -3.31
N ILE A 66 -1.05 -2.76 -2.53
CA ILE A 66 -1.32 -1.99 -1.31
C ILE A 66 -0.17 -2.13 -0.32
N ARG A 67 0.32 -3.35 -0.12
CA ARG A 67 1.45 -3.62 0.79
C ARG A 67 2.72 -2.88 0.36
N LEU A 68 3.03 -2.84 -0.94
CA LEU A 68 4.17 -2.09 -1.48
C LEU A 68 3.97 -0.58 -1.31
N ALA A 69 2.78 -0.06 -1.61
CA ALA A 69 2.46 1.36 -1.42
C ALA A 69 2.58 1.79 0.05
N GLN A 70 2.17 0.94 1.00
CA GLN A 70 2.30 1.23 2.44
C GLN A 70 3.77 1.30 2.92
N GLN A 71 4.70 0.67 2.20
CA GLN A 71 6.14 0.73 2.49
C GLN A 71 6.82 2.01 1.97
N VAL A 72 6.12 2.84 1.18
CA VAL A 72 6.66 4.13 0.74
C VAL A 72 6.98 4.98 1.98
N PRO A 73 8.23 5.44 2.16
CA PRO A 73 8.64 6.19 3.35
C PRO A 73 7.78 7.43 3.58
N SER A 74 7.44 7.73 4.83
CA SER A 74 6.58 8.87 5.19
C SER A 74 7.18 10.23 4.82
N ASN A 75 8.51 10.32 4.76
CA ASN A 75 9.25 11.50 4.33
C ASN A 75 9.47 11.57 2.82
N SER A 76 8.97 10.60 2.05
CA SER A 76 9.09 10.57 0.60
C SER A 76 8.01 11.43 -0.06
N PRO A 77 8.32 12.21 -1.11
CA PRO A 77 7.31 12.94 -1.87
C PRO A 77 6.21 12.04 -2.47
N GLN A 78 6.51 10.76 -2.69
CA GLN A 78 5.58 9.76 -3.25
C GLN A 78 4.55 9.28 -2.24
N ARG A 79 4.67 9.65 -0.96
CA ARG A 79 3.83 9.08 0.11
C ARG A 79 2.34 9.36 -0.10
N SER A 80 1.96 10.57 -0.50
CA SER A 80 0.56 10.93 -0.69
C SER A 80 -0.07 10.14 -1.84
N GLU A 81 0.66 9.98 -2.94
CA GLU A 81 0.24 9.20 -4.10
C GLU A 81 0.10 7.72 -3.75
N ALA A 82 1.06 7.16 -3.00
CA ALA A 82 1.00 5.79 -2.53
C ALA A 82 -0.22 5.50 -1.64
N VAL A 83 -0.57 6.44 -0.75
CA VAL A 83 -1.79 6.32 0.08
C VAL A 83 -3.04 6.35 -0.81
N ALA A 84 -3.13 7.31 -1.75
CA ALA A 84 -4.27 7.41 -2.65
C ALA A 84 -4.43 6.16 -3.54
N ALA A 85 -3.32 5.59 -4.03
CA ALA A 85 -3.32 4.35 -4.81
C ALA A 85 -3.80 3.16 -3.97
N ALA A 86 -3.27 3.03 -2.74
CA ALA A 86 -3.69 1.98 -1.81
C ALA A 86 -5.18 2.08 -1.47
N ASP A 87 -5.70 3.28 -1.29
CA ASP A 87 -7.12 3.52 -1.06
C ASP A 87 -7.95 3.11 -2.28
N GLY A 88 -7.53 3.49 -3.49
CA GLY A 88 -8.20 3.06 -4.74
C GLY A 88 -8.27 1.53 -4.88
N TRP A 89 -7.12 0.85 -4.75
CA TRP A 89 -7.08 -0.61 -4.84
C TRP A 89 -7.88 -1.30 -3.75
N SER A 90 -8.01 -0.70 -2.56
CA SER A 90 -8.86 -1.24 -1.50
C SER A 90 -10.34 -1.22 -1.88
N TRP A 91 -10.78 -0.20 -2.62
CA TRP A 91 -12.14 -0.13 -3.16
C TRP A 91 -12.34 -1.11 -4.31
N ASP A 92 -11.33 -1.32 -5.15
CA ASP A 92 -11.38 -2.35 -6.20
C ASP A 92 -11.56 -3.75 -5.61
N ILE A 93 -10.83 -4.09 -4.53
CA ILE A 93 -11.00 -5.37 -3.81
C ILE A 93 -12.42 -5.51 -3.28
N LEU A 94 -12.96 -4.46 -2.64
CA LEU A 94 -14.32 -4.50 -2.12
C LEU A 94 -15.35 -4.66 -3.26
N THR A 95 -15.15 -3.99 -4.39
CA THR A 95 -16.01 -4.13 -5.58
C THR A 95 -16.05 -5.58 -6.07
N VAL A 96 -14.90 -6.27 -6.10
CA VAL A 96 -14.85 -7.69 -6.44
C VAL A 96 -15.63 -8.53 -5.43
N ALA A 97 -15.50 -8.26 -4.13
CA ALA A 97 -16.26 -8.97 -3.10
C ALA A 97 -17.77 -8.78 -3.28
N GLU A 98 -18.21 -7.54 -3.52
CA GLU A 98 -19.63 -7.23 -3.70
C GLU A 98 -20.23 -7.88 -4.96
N ALA A 99 -19.45 -7.96 -6.04
CA ALA A 99 -19.87 -8.65 -7.27
C ALA A 99 -20.03 -10.16 -7.07
N GLU A 100 -19.24 -10.77 -6.17
CA GLU A 100 -19.29 -12.20 -5.88
C GLU A 100 -20.48 -12.56 -4.95
N ALA A 101 -20.90 -11.64 -4.09
CA ALA A 101 -21.86 -11.90 -3.01
C ALA A 101 -23.20 -12.54 -3.44
N PRO A 102 -23.83 -12.16 -4.57
CA PRO A 102 -25.07 -12.80 -5.03
C PRO A 102 -24.91 -14.26 -5.44
N PHE A 103 -23.70 -14.67 -5.82
CA PHE A 103 -23.40 -16.02 -6.32
C PHE A 103 -22.76 -16.89 -5.24
N ASN A 104 -21.88 -16.31 -4.44
CA ASN A 104 -21.15 -16.98 -3.39
C ASN A 104 -20.82 -16.01 -2.24
N SER A 105 -21.72 -15.92 -1.27
CA SER A 105 -21.55 -15.06 -0.09
C SER A 105 -20.34 -15.43 0.76
N GLU A 106 -19.96 -16.71 0.83
CA GLU A 106 -18.76 -17.14 1.57
C GLU A 106 -17.49 -16.59 0.92
N ARG A 107 -17.38 -16.69 -0.41
CA ARG A 107 -16.25 -16.14 -1.17
C ARG A 107 -16.20 -14.61 -1.10
N ALA A 108 -17.36 -13.95 -1.17
CA ALA A 108 -17.44 -12.50 -0.98
C ALA A 108 -16.93 -12.06 0.40
N ILE A 109 -17.35 -12.75 1.47
CA ILE A 109 -16.83 -12.51 2.83
C ILE A 109 -15.31 -12.72 2.85
N GLU A 110 -14.80 -13.80 2.28
CA GLU A 110 -13.36 -14.08 2.25
C GLU A 110 -12.58 -12.93 1.59
N ILE A 111 -13.04 -12.41 0.45
CA ILE A 111 -12.39 -11.30 -0.26
C ILE A 111 -12.48 -10.00 0.56
N ALA A 112 -13.67 -9.63 1.05
CA ALA A 112 -13.86 -8.41 1.82
C ALA A 112 -13.07 -8.41 3.13
N THR A 113 -12.86 -9.57 3.76
CA THR A 113 -12.03 -9.66 4.97
C THR A 113 -10.54 -9.37 4.74
N GLN A 114 -10.08 -9.48 3.49
CA GLN A 114 -8.68 -9.23 3.09
C GLN A 114 -8.40 -7.75 2.76
N VAL A 115 -9.43 -6.89 2.73
CA VAL A 115 -9.24 -5.45 2.57
C VAL A 115 -8.34 -4.93 3.71
N PRO A 116 -7.17 -4.31 3.41
CA PRO A 116 -6.21 -3.93 4.46
C PRO A 116 -6.69 -2.82 5.39
N GLU A 117 -6.39 -2.90 6.69
CA GLU A 117 -6.96 -2.01 7.73
C GLU A 117 -6.63 -0.53 7.59
N ARG A 118 -5.50 -0.23 6.97
CA ARG A 118 -5.00 1.15 6.79
C ARG A 118 -5.37 1.69 5.41
N THR A 119 -6.58 1.43 4.96
CA THR A 119 -7.11 1.88 3.66
C THR A 119 -8.55 2.36 3.79
N ALA A 120 -8.98 3.21 2.87
CA ALA A 120 -10.30 3.83 2.87
C ALA A 120 -11.46 2.82 2.84
N ALA A 121 -11.33 1.70 2.11
CA ALA A 121 -12.42 0.73 1.98
C ALA A 121 -12.61 -0.19 3.19
N TYR A 122 -11.68 -0.21 4.16
CA TYR A 122 -11.71 -1.19 5.25
C TYR A 122 -13.03 -1.18 6.03
N ALA A 123 -13.48 0.01 6.46
CA ALA A 123 -14.71 0.12 7.25
C ALA A 123 -15.93 -0.36 6.46
N ALA A 124 -16.04 0.00 5.19
CA ALA A 124 -17.11 -0.45 4.31
C ALA A 124 -17.07 -1.97 4.09
N ALA A 125 -15.87 -2.53 3.89
CA ALA A 125 -15.68 -3.96 3.74
C ALA A 125 -16.11 -4.74 4.99
N ARG A 126 -15.82 -4.23 6.19
CA ARG A 126 -16.26 -4.86 7.45
C ARG A 126 -17.77 -4.83 7.62
N LEU A 127 -18.42 -3.72 7.27
CA LEU A 127 -19.89 -3.64 7.26
C LEU A 127 -20.52 -4.67 6.33
N LYS A 128 -19.95 -4.86 5.12
CA LYS A 128 -20.42 -5.88 4.17
C LYS A 128 -20.25 -7.29 4.70
N VAL A 129 -19.12 -7.59 5.33
CA VAL A 129 -18.89 -8.88 5.99
C VAL A 129 -19.94 -9.17 7.06
N ASP A 130 -20.28 -8.19 7.89
CA ASP A 130 -21.29 -8.35 8.94
C ASP A 130 -22.70 -8.53 8.36
N GLU A 131 -23.04 -7.75 7.34
CA GLU A 131 -24.29 -7.86 6.58
C GLU A 131 -24.47 -9.27 6.02
N TRP A 132 -23.49 -9.78 5.26
CA TRP A 132 -23.58 -11.09 4.63
C TRP A 132 -23.63 -12.24 5.64
N ARG A 133 -22.86 -12.16 6.73
CA ARG A 133 -22.90 -13.16 7.82
C ARG A 133 -24.26 -13.23 8.50
N SER A 134 -24.96 -12.11 8.64
CA SER A 134 -26.29 -12.09 9.25
C SER A 134 -27.37 -12.75 8.38
N GLN A 135 -27.17 -12.79 7.07
CA GLN A 135 -28.09 -13.38 6.10
C GLN A 135 -27.84 -14.88 5.89
N GLN A 136 -26.70 -15.39 6.33
CA GLN A 136 -26.43 -16.83 6.30
C GLN A 136 -27.30 -17.52 7.36
N PRO A 137 -28.10 -18.53 6.98
CA PRO A 137 -28.78 -19.34 7.98
C PRO A 137 -27.70 -19.96 8.88
N VAL A 138 -27.76 -19.66 10.17
CA VAL A 138 -26.91 -20.32 11.16
C VAL A 138 -27.28 -21.80 11.14
N ILE A 139 -26.54 -22.61 10.38
CA ILE A 139 -26.64 -24.06 10.48
C ILE A 139 -26.03 -24.39 11.84
N ARG A 140 -26.86 -24.39 12.88
CA ARG A 140 -26.49 -24.97 14.17
C ARG A 140 -26.16 -26.43 13.87
N PRO A 141 -24.94 -26.92 14.17
CA PRO A 141 -24.73 -28.35 14.19
C PRO A 141 -25.74 -28.89 15.20
N MET A 142 -26.65 -29.76 14.76
CA MET A 142 -27.52 -30.47 15.68
C MET A 142 -26.59 -31.28 16.56
N GLU A 143 -26.36 -30.79 17.79
CA GLU A 143 -25.80 -31.60 18.86
C GLU A 143 -26.60 -32.90 18.88
N ASN A 144 -25.90 -34.01 18.66
CA ASN A 144 -26.45 -35.36 18.66
C ASN A 144 -27.41 -35.51 19.84
N ALA A 145 -28.70 -35.60 19.52
CA ALA A 145 -29.71 -36.05 20.46
C ALA A 145 -29.56 -37.56 20.61
N LEU A 146 -29.00 -37.95 21.77
CA LEU A 146 -29.09 -39.23 22.48
C LEU A 146 -28.69 -40.51 21.73
#